data_AF-A0A927WS20-F1
#
_entry.id   AF-A0A927WS20-F1
#
_cell.length_a   1.000
_cell.length_b   1.000
_cell.length_c   1.000
_cell.angle_alpha   90.00
_cell.angle_beta   90.00
_cell.angle_gamma   90.00
#
_symmetry.space_group_name_H-M   'P 1'
#
loop_
_entity.id
_entity.type
_entity.pdbx_description
1 polymer ?
#
loop_
_entity_poly.entity_id
_entity_poly.type
_entity_poly.pdbx_seq_one_letter_code
_entity_poly.pdbx_strand_id
1 'polypeptide(L)'
;MSMHEVIENATSFDELLAGPEITPLTKNILLKKGTAYKRGMLITEQKTASTQTAAGGVADYVLKDDIDLTEAGEDTAGTVYVSGRFNREKIVLAEGDTVEAHEAELRLRNILFTSLK
;
A
#
# COMPACT_ATOMS: atom_id res chain seq x y z
N MET A 1 -2.76 -29.32 8.28
CA MET A 1 -2.78 -28.45 7.08
C MET A 1 -2.39 -29.31 5.90
N SER A 2 -3.24 -29.39 4.87
CA SER A 2 -3.01 -30.26 3.70
C SER A 2 -1.89 -29.67 2.84
N MET A 3 -0.96 -30.50 2.36
CA MET A 3 0.16 -30.07 1.50
C MET A 3 -0.29 -29.36 0.20
N HIS A 4 -1.55 -29.50 -0.21
CA HIS A 4 -2.10 -28.83 -1.38
C HIS A 4 -2.30 -27.32 -1.19
N GLU A 5 -2.54 -26.86 0.05
CA GLU A 5 -2.78 -25.45 0.37
C GLU A 5 -1.45 -24.67 0.50
N VAL A 6 -0.36 -25.36 0.81
CA VAL A 6 0.98 -24.76 1.00
C VAL A 6 1.65 -24.41 -0.33
N ILE A 7 1.31 -25.11 -1.42
CA ILE A 7 1.98 -24.94 -2.72
C ILE A 7 1.40 -23.75 -3.50
N GLU A 8 0.09 -23.47 -3.42
CA GLU A 8 -0.49 -22.30 -4.09
C GLU A 8 0.13 -20.98 -3.61
N ASN A 9 0.43 -20.88 -2.32
CA ASN A 9 1.06 -19.69 -1.73
C ASN A 9 2.58 -19.58 -2.00
N ALA A 10 3.22 -20.65 -2.49
CA ALA A 10 4.65 -20.66 -2.82
C ALA A 10 4.93 -20.23 -4.27
N THR A 11 3.91 -20.27 -5.13
CA THR A 11 3.95 -19.87 -6.54
C THR A 11 3.07 -18.66 -6.86
N SER A 12 2.35 -18.11 -5.88
CA SER A 12 1.58 -16.89 -6.07
C SER A 12 2.53 -15.72 -6.30
N PHE A 13 2.46 -15.13 -7.49
CA PHE A 13 3.16 -13.89 -7.75
C PHE A 13 2.56 -12.79 -6.85
N ASP A 14 3.42 -11.90 -6.36
CA ASP A 14 2.99 -10.73 -5.62
C ASP A 14 2.14 -9.83 -6.54
N GLU A 15 0.82 -10.01 -6.50
CA GLU A 15 -0.11 -9.36 -7.43
C GLU A 15 -0.16 -7.83 -7.27
N LEU A 16 0.37 -7.30 -6.15
CA LEU A 16 0.47 -5.87 -5.90
C LEU A 16 1.60 -5.24 -6.71
N LEU A 17 2.72 -5.95 -6.88
CA LEU A 17 3.84 -5.48 -7.69
C LEU A 17 3.60 -5.88 -9.14
N ALA A 18 3.67 -4.90 -10.04
CA ALA A 18 3.34 -5.11 -11.44
C ALA A 18 4.55 -5.23 -12.37
N GLY A 19 5.67 -5.70 -11.81
CA GLY A 19 6.89 -5.99 -12.53
C GLY A 19 8.15 -5.49 -11.81
N PRO A 20 9.32 -6.02 -12.19
CA PRO A 20 10.61 -5.66 -11.58
C PRO A 20 11.24 -4.40 -12.20
N GLU A 21 10.62 -3.74 -13.19
CA GLU A 21 11.29 -2.68 -13.96
C GLU A 21 11.59 -1.42 -13.13
N ILE A 22 10.87 -1.22 -12.03
CA ILE A 22 11.15 -0.18 -11.06
C ILE A 22 11.34 -0.85 -9.71
N THR A 23 12.55 -0.75 -9.17
CA THR A 23 12.89 -1.37 -7.90
C THR A 23 12.00 -0.82 -6.78
N PRO A 24 11.24 -1.68 -6.08
CA PRO A 24 10.44 -1.24 -4.95
C PRO A 24 11.37 -0.92 -3.78
N LEU A 25 11.29 0.32 -3.29
CA LEU A 25 12.00 0.74 -2.08
C LEU A 25 11.01 0.86 -0.95
N THR A 26 11.42 0.45 0.24
CA THR A 26 10.58 0.47 1.44
C THR A 26 11.13 1.40 2.50
N LYS A 27 10.23 2.05 3.24
CA LYS A 27 10.54 2.88 4.40
C LYS A 27 9.61 2.47 5.55
N ASN A 28 10.14 2.50 6.76
CA ASN A 28 9.31 2.32 7.96
C ASN A 28 8.75 3.68 8.35
N ILE A 29 7.45 3.72 8.60
CA ILE A 29 6.73 4.90 9.07
C ILE A 29 5.89 4.55 10.29
N LEU A 30 5.50 5.55 11.07
CA LEU A 30 4.54 5.36 12.15
C LEU A 30 3.12 5.46 11.58
N LEU A 31 2.29 4.44 11.81
CA LEU A 31 0.88 4.39 11.41
C LEU A 31 -0.01 4.70 12.62
N LYS A 32 -1.04 5.50 12.37
CA LYS A 32 -1.98 5.91 13.42
C LYS A 32 -2.88 4.75 13.85
N LYS A 33 -3.07 4.59 15.16
CA LYS A 33 -4.02 3.61 15.73
C LYS A 33 -5.48 3.87 15.34
N GLY A 34 -6.32 2.85 15.49
CA GLY A 34 -7.77 2.91 15.28
C GLY A 34 -8.21 2.63 13.84
N THR A 35 -7.35 2.02 13.02
CA THR A 35 -7.67 1.70 11.61
C THR A 35 -7.09 0.34 11.24
N ALA A 36 -7.86 -0.45 10.49
CA ALA A 36 -7.37 -1.68 9.88
C ALA A 36 -6.69 -1.32 8.55
N TYR A 37 -5.36 -1.36 8.52
CA TYR A 37 -4.61 -1.07 7.31
C TYR A 37 -4.42 -2.35 6.48
N LYS A 38 -4.64 -2.22 5.17
CA LYS A 38 -4.51 -3.31 4.21
C LYS A 38 -3.39 -3.03 3.24
N ARG A 39 -2.67 -4.07 2.87
CA ARG A 39 -1.66 -4.07 1.83
C ARG A 39 -2.24 -3.44 0.55
N GLY A 40 -1.48 -2.54 -0.06
CA GLY A 40 -1.91 -1.77 -1.22
C GLY A 40 -2.68 -0.49 -0.88
N MET A 41 -2.93 -0.18 0.39
CA MET A 41 -3.53 1.10 0.79
C MET A 41 -2.63 2.29 0.48
N LEU A 42 -3.23 3.38 0.01
CA LEU A 42 -2.56 4.67 -0.07
C LEU A 42 -2.43 5.29 1.32
N ILE A 43 -1.22 5.76 1.62
CA ILE A 43 -0.87 6.38 2.89
C ILE A 43 -0.37 7.80 2.64
N THR A 44 -0.88 8.74 3.42
CA THR A 44 -0.42 10.13 3.47
C THR A 44 0.56 10.29 4.62
N GLU A 45 1.73 10.83 4.33
CA GLU A 45 2.75 11.12 5.33
C GLU A 45 2.28 12.25 6.25
N GLN A 46 2.33 12.02 7.55
CA GLN A 46 2.11 13.05 8.55
C GLN A 46 3.34 13.20 9.44
N LYS A 47 3.47 14.37 10.11
CA LYS A 47 4.60 14.65 11.00
C LYS A 47 4.69 13.70 12.20
N THR A 48 3.56 13.14 12.65
CA THR A 48 3.49 12.27 13.83
C THR A 48 3.18 10.83 13.43
N ALA A 49 1.94 10.55 13.05
CA ALA A 49 1.48 9.23 12.63
C ALA A 49 0.73 9.35 11.30
N SER A 50 1.24 8.67 10.29
CA SER A 50 0.67 8.62 8.95
C SER A 50 -0.64 7.84 8.96
N THR A 51 -1.53 8.19 8.04
CA THR A 51 -2.89 7.62 7.97
C THR A 51 -3.21 7.19 6.56
N GLN A 52 -4.29 6.43 6.41
CA GLN A 52 -4.89 6.20 5.10
C GLN A 52 -5.17 7.55 4.42
N THR A 53 -4.86 7.62 3.13
CA THR A 53 -5.19 8.78 2.30
C THR A 53 -6.70 8.90 2.17
N ALA A 54 -7.24 10.07 2.51
CA ALA A 54 -8.65 10.38 2.30
C ALA A 54 -8.91 10.67 0.81
N ALA A 55 -10.17 10.52 0.39
CA ALA A 55 -10.56 10.77 -1.00
C ALA A 55 -10.17 12.19 -1.45
N GLY A 56 -9.44 12.30 -2.57
CA GLY A 56 -8.91 13.57 -3.08
C GLY A 56 -7.82 14.21 -2.21
N GLY A 57 -7.27 13.48 -1.24
CA GLY A 57 -6.10 13.88 -0.47
C GLY A 57 -4.80 13.72 -1.27
N VAL A 58 -3.66 13.88 -0.59
CA VAL A 58 -2.34 13.66 -1.19
C VAL A 58 -1.79 12.33 -0.68
N ALA A 59 -1.61 11.36 -1.57
CA ALA A 59 -0.98 10.07 -1.30
C ALA A 59 0.54 10.19 -1.48
N ASP A 60 1.26 9.67 -0.50
CA ASP A 60 2.72 9.70 -0.49
C ASP A 60 3.33 8.32 -0.67
N TYR A 61 2.64 7.28 -0.18
CA TYR A 61 3.16 5.93 -0.08
C TYR A 61 2.09 4.86 -0.34
N VAL A 62 2.54 3.63 -0.61
CA VAL A 62 1.68 2.43 -0.70
C VAL A 62 2.03 1.48 0.44
N LEU A 63 1.06 0.98 1.19
CA LEU A 63 1.31 0.07 2.30
C LEU A 63 1.78 -1.31 1.81
N LYS A 64 2.82 -1.84 2.45
CA LYS A 64 3.40 -3.14 2.09
C LYS A 64 2.64 -4.31 2.72
N ASP A 65 2.28 -4.21 3.99
CA ASP A 65 1.77 -5.34 4.77
C ASP A 65 0.42 -5.00 5.39
N ASP A 66 -0.42 -6.02 5.58
CA ASP A 66 -1.65 -5.89 6.37
C ASP A 66 -1.30 -5.63 7.83
N ILE A 67 -1.86 -4.58 8.43
CA ILE A 67 -1.64 -4.22 9.82
C ILE A 67 -2.98 -3.79 10.42
N ASP A 68 -3.52 -4.61 11.32
CA ASP A 68 -4.74 -4.27 12.04
C ASP A 68 -4.41 -3.47 13.31
N LEU A 69 -4.73 -2.17 13.31
CA LEU A 69 -4.58 -1.29 14.46
C LEU A 69 -5.92 -0.87 15.07
N THR A 70 -7.02 -1.58 14.77
CA THR A 70 -8.37 -1.24 15.29
C THR A 70 -8.43 -1.22 16.81
N GLU A 71 -7.82 -2.22 17.46
CA GLU A 71 -7.73 -2.32 18.93
C GLU A 71 -6.37 -1.89 19.49
N ALA A 72 -5.50 -1.29 18.66
CA ALA A 72 -4.18 -0.88 19.11
C ALA A 72 -4.26 0.28 20.11
N GLY A 73 -3.57 0.14 21.25
CA GLY A 73 -3.48 1.19 22.27
C GLY A 73 -2.58 2.36 21.88
N GLU A 74 -1.63 2.13 20.96
CA GLU A 74 -0.58 3.07 20.58
C GLU A 74 -0.34 3.04 19.06
N ASP A 75 0.26 4.11 18.52
CA ASP A 75 0.67 4.15 17.11
C ASP A 75 1.79 3.12 16.86
N THR A 76 1.75 2.45 15.70
CA THR A 76 2.60 1.30 15.43
C THR A 76 3.42 1.51 14.17
N ALA A 77 4.66 1.01 14.14
CA ALA A 77 5.49 1.07 12.95
C ALA A 77 4.94 0.14 11.85
N GLY A 78 4.76 0.69 10.64
CA GLY A 78 4.41 -0.05 9.44
C GLY A 78 5.44 0.14 8.33
N THR A 79 5.50 -0.82 7.40
CA THR A 79 6.36 -0.74 6.23
C THR A 79 5.56 -0.24 5.03
N VAL A 80 6.04 0.80 4.36
CA VAL A 80 5.44 1.31 3.14
C VAL A 80 6.45 1.30 1.99
N TYR A 81 5.94 1.26 0.77
CA TYR A 81 6.70 1.51 -0.44
C TYR A 81 6.79 3.01 -0.73
N VAL A 82 8.01 3.47 -1.00
CA VAL A 82 8.32 4.84 -1.41
C VAL A 82 8.57 4.98 -2.90
N SER A 83 8.79 3.85 -3.59
CA SER A 83 8.90 3.75 -5.05
C SER A 83 8.50 2.35 -5.48
N GLY A 84 8.18 2.17 -6.76
CA GLY A 84 7.89 0.86 -7.33
C GLY A 84 6.85 0.93 -8.46
N ARG A 85 6.66 -0.20 -9.12
CA ARG A 85 5.59 -0.39 -10.10
C ARG A 85 4.49 -1.25 -9.48
N PHE A 86 3.27 -0.72 -9.44
CA PHE A 86 2.14 -1.33 -8.75
C PHE A 86 1.00 -1.66 -9.70
N ASN A 87 0.27 -2.72 -9.36
CA ASN A 87 -0.93 -3.12 -10.06
C ASN A 87 -2.08 -2.21 -9.62
N ARG A 88 -2.61 -1.43 -10.56
CA ARG A 88 -3.73 -0.49 -10.33
C ARG A 88 -4.92 -1.18 -9.66
N GLU A 89 -5.17 -2.45 -9.97
CA GLU A 89 -6.35 -3.19 -9.51
C GLU A 89 -6.24 -3.73 -8.09
N LYS A 90 -5.03 -3.72 -7.52
CA LYS A 90 -4.75 -4.18 -6.15
C LYS A 90 -4.49 -3.02 -5.19
N ILE A 91 -4.63 -1.78 -5.66
CA ILE A 91 -4.56 -0.59 -4.81
C ILE A 91 -5.87 -0.44 -4.05
N VAL A 92 -5.73 -0.19 -2.75
CA VAL A 92 -6.84 0.04 -1.84
C VAL A 92 -6.97 1.55 -1.63
N LEU A 93 -8.10 2.10 -2.03
CA LEU A 93 -8.40 3.53 -1.95
C LEU A 93 -9.43 3.80 -0.85
N ALA A 94 -9.58 5.07 -0.48
CA ALA A 94 -10.73 5.51 0.29
C ALA A 94 -12.03 5.34 -0.51
N GLU A 95 -13.17 5.30 0.18
CA GLU A 95 -14.47 5.20 -0.45
C GLU A 95 -14.74 6.43 -1.34
N GLY A 96 -15.16 6.19 -2.59
CA GLY A 96 -15.45 7.26 -3.57
C GLY A 96 -14.24 7.85 -4.28
N ASP A 97 -13.05 7.27 -4.08
CA ASP A 97 -11.80 7.78 -4.62
C ASP A 97 -11.32 6.99 -5.86
N THR A 98 -10.34 7.54 -6.59
CA THR A 98 -9.85 6.95 -7.85
C THR A 98 -8.32 6.97 -7.93
N VAL A 99 -7.72 5.94 -8.55
CA VAL A 99 -6.26 5.90 -8.72
C VAL A 99 -5.79 7.06 -9.60
N GLU A 100 -6.60 7.46 -10.59
CA GLU A 100 -6.30 8.58 -11.47
C GLU A 100 -6.13 9.90 -10.70
N ALA A 101 -6.87 10.11 -9.62
CA ALA A 101 -6.76 11.31 -8.79
C ALA A 101 -5.37 11.44 -8.12
N HIS A 102 -4.75 10.30 -7.78
CA HIS A 102 -3.46 10.25 -7.08
C HIS A 102 -2.26 9.96 -8.00
N GLU A 103 -2.50 9.67 -9.28
CA GLU A 103 -1.45 9.21 -10.18
C GLU A 103 -0.38 10.28 -10.46
N ALA A 104 -0.77 11.56 -10.49
CA ALA A 104 0.16 12.66 -10.77
C ALA A 104 1.19 12.84 -9.64
N GLU A 105 0.72 12.85 -8.39
CA GLU A 105 1.55 13.01 -7.19
C GLU A 105 2.41 11.79 -6.89
N LEU A 106 1.87 10.58 -7.05
CA LEU A 106 2.61 9.34 -6.84
C LEU A 106 3.68 9.12 -7.91
N ARG A 107 3.43 9.57 -9.15
CA ARG A 107 4.45 9.57 -10.21
C ARG A 107 5.66 10.44 -9.87
N LEU A 108 5.47 11.57 -9.18
CA LEU A 108 6.59 12.41 -8.70
C LEU A 108 7.44 11.68 -7.66
N ARG A 109 6.87 10.71 -6.95
CA ARG A 109 7.55 9.86 -5.97
C ARG A 109 8.06 8.53 -6.55
N ASN A 110 8.08 8.37 -7.89
CA ASN A 110 8.45 7.12 -8.56
C ASN A 110 7.57 5.91 -8.16
N ILE A 111 6.32 6.17 -7.78
CA ILE A 111 5.27 5.16 -7.60
C ILE A 111 4.43 5.20 -8.87
N LEU A 112 4.51 4.12 -9.65
CA LEU A 112 3.90 4.03 -10.98
C LEU A 112 2.87 2.93 -11.02
N PHE A 113 1.70 3.22 -11.59
CA PHE A 113 0.63 2.25 -11.75
C PHE A 113 0.59 1.71 -13.17
N THR A 114 0.33 0.41 -13.29
CA THR A 114 0.01 -0.23 -14.56
C THR A 114 -1.23 -1.09 -14.39
N SER A 115 -1.99 -1.20 -15.47
CA SER A 115 -3.01 -2.25 -15.58
C SER A 115 -2.31 -3.55 -15.96
N LEU A 116 -2.73 -4.67 -15.36
CA LEU A 116 -2.33 -6.02 -15.75
C LEU A 116 -3.51 -6.82 -16.34
N LYS A 117 -4.69 -6.21 -16.47
CA LYS A 117 -5.79 -6.73 -17.29
C LYS A 117 -5.54 -6.57 -18.78
#